data_AF-A0A0V8RUP1-F1
#
_entry.id   AF-A0A0V8RUP1-F1
#
_cell.length_a   1.000
_cell.length_b   1.000
_cell.length_c   1.000
_cell.angle_alpha   90.00
_cell.angle_beta   90.00
_cell.angle_gamma   90.00
#
_symmetry.space_group_name_H-M   'P 1'
#
loop_
_entity.id
_entity.type
_entity.pdbx_description
1 polymer ?
#
loop_
_entity_poly.entity_id
_entity_poly.type
_entity_poly.pdbx_seq_one_letter_code
_entity_poly.pdbx_strand_id
1 'polypeptide(L)'
;MAEAVDPYKLLRTLEDVADRHAKIVRSLNRALSRLRRDTGDEELQALVLTYLRRLRVLRQRLENSLQGPVNLDSVASEVRDNIATLSEYMIIVGMEYERDLLNKALLLAKRGARLIEESRELIEEDLNKIEELASKLQVIVDKYY
;
A
#
# COMPACT_ATOMS: atom_id res chain seq x y z
N MET A 1 7.80 -2.71 26.53
CA MET A 1 8.14 -3.72 25.51
C MET A 1 6.94 -3.84 24.60
N ALA A 2 7.09 -3.76 23.28
CA ALA A 2 5.97 -3.97 22.36
C ALA A 2 5.51 -5.43 22.46
N GLU A 3 4.19 -5.65 22.45
CA GLU A 3 3.60 -6.99 22.44
C GLU A 3 3.93 -7.70 21.12
N ALA A 4 4.06 -9.03 21.15
CA ALA A 4 4.28 -9.79 19.94
C ALA A 4 3.04 -9.74 19.03
N VAL A 5 3.26 -9.73 17.72
CA VAL A 5 2.16 -9.72 16.74
C VAL A 5 1.44 -11.07 16.76
N ASP A 6 0.11 -11.06 16.87
CA ASP A 6 -0.74 -12.25 16.68
C ASP A 6 -0.71 -12.68 15.20
N PRO A 7 -0.15 -13.88 14.88
CA PRO A 7 -0.03 -14.35 13.50
C PRO A 7 -1.38 -14.52 12.77
N TYR A 8 -2.43 -14.98 13.46
CA TYR A 8 -3.74 -15.20 12.85
C TYR A 8 -4.45 -13.87 12.57
N LYS A 9 -4.20 -12.86 13.40
CA LYS A 9 -4.66 -11.50 13.13
C LYS A 9 -3.88 -10.87 11.98
N LEU A 10 -2.56 -11.09 11.94
CA LEU A 10 -1.71 -10.60 10.85
C LEU A 10 -2.12 -11.20 9.51
N LEU A 11 -2.32 -12.52 9.43
CA LEU A 11 -2.79 -13.21 8.22
C LEU A 11 -4.09 -12.59 7.70
N ARG A 12 -5.09 -12.46 8.58
CA ARG A 12 -6.39 -11.84 8.22
C ARG A 12 -6.24 -10.40 7.75
N THR A 13 -5.31 -9.63 8.32
CA THR A 13 -5.03 -8.27 7.84
C THR A 13 -4.37 -8.31 6.46
N LEU A 14 -3.38 -9.17 6.24
CA LEU A 14 -2.68 -9.29 4.96
C LEU A 14 -3.64 -9.69 3.84
N GLU A 15 -4.52 -10.66 4.07
CA GLU A 15 -5.53 -11.10 3.11
C GLU A 15 -6.48 -9.95 2.71
N ASP A 16 -7.06 -9.26 3.70
CA ASP A 16 -7.99 -8.16 3.44
C ASP A 16 -7.28 -6.95 2.80
N VAL A 17 -6.06 -6.62 3.24
CA VAL A 17 -5.27 -5.55 2.65
C VAL A 17 -4.92 -5.88 1.20
N ALA A 18 -4.43 -7.09 0.90
CA ALA A 18 -4.05 -7.48 -0.45
C ALA A 18 -5.24 -7.43 -1.43
N ASP A 19 -6.40 -7.97 -1.05
CA ASP A 19 -7.60 -7.95 -1.91
C ASP A 19 -8.11 -6.51 -2.16
N ARG A 20 -8.21 -5.69 -1.10
CA ARG A 20 -8.68 -4.31 -1.24
C ARG A 20 -7.69 -3.45 -2.00
N HIS A 21 -6.39 -3.63 -1.73
CA HIS A 21 -5.31 -2.92 -2.40
C HIS A 21 -5.39 -3.15 -3.91
N ALA A 22 -5.47 -4.42 -4.34
CA ALA A 22 -5.59 -4.80 -5.76
C ALA A 22 -6.81 -4.16 -6.47
N LYS A 23 -7.93 -3.97 -5.76
CA LYS A 23 -9.12 -3.29 -6.30
C LYS A 23 -8.89 -1.77 -6.43
N ILE A 24 -8.29 -1.16 -5.42
CA ILE A 24 -8.06 0.29 -5.40
C ILE A 24 -7.00 0.69 -6.43
N VAL A 25 -5.86 0.00 -6.52
CA VAL A 25 -4.79 0.33 -7.48
C VAL A 25 -5.26 0.20 -8.93
N ARG A 26 -6.10 -0.80 -9.25
CA ARG A 26 -6.74 -0.91 -10.58
C ARG A 26 -7.64 0.29 -10.88
N SER A 27 -8.42 0.73 -9.90
CA SER A 27 -9.35 1.86 -10.06
C SER A 27 -8.59 3.19 -10.17
N LEU A 28 -7.57 3.38 -9.35
CA LEU A 28 -6.65 4.50 -9.39
C LEU A 28 -5.92 4.60 -10.73
N ASN A 29 -5.36 3.50 -11.24
CA ASN A 29 -4.67 3.49 -12.52
C ASN A 29 -5.60 3.91 -13.68
N ARG A 30 -6.85 3.47 -13.67
CA ARG A 30 -7.86 3.92 -14.65
C ARG A 30 -8.17 5.41 -14.52
N ALA A 31 -8.33 5.91 -13.30
CA ALA A 31 -8.58 7.33 -13.04
C ALA A 31 -7.41 8.21 -13.51
N LEU A 32 -6.17 7.86 -13.13
CA LEU A 32 -4.94 8.54 -13.57
C LEU A 32 -4.77 8.51 -15.09
N SER A 33 -5.08 7.38 -15.74
CA SER A 33 -5.00 7.26 -17.20
C SER A 33 -5.98 8.17 -17.93
N ARG A 34 -7.18 8.37 -17.35
CA ARG A 34 -8.18 9.32 -17.87
C ARG A 34 -7.73 10.75 -17.59
N LEU A 35 -7.27 11.04 -16.38
CA LEU A 35 -6.85 12.38 -15.96
C LEU A 35 -5.64 12.89 -16.76
N ARG A 36 -4.80 11.98 -17.26
CA ARG A 36 -3.72 12.34 -18.18
C ARG A 36 -4.20 13.03 -19.47
N ARG A 37 -5.46 12.82 -19.88
CA ARG A 37 -6.03 13.41 -21.10
C ARG A 37 -6.59 14.81 -20.85
N ASP A 38 -7.02 15.08 -19.63
CA ASP A 38 -7.54 16.37 -19.20
C ASP A 38 -7.18 16.57 -17.73
N THR A 39 -6.08 17.29 -17.48
CA THR A 39 -5.61 17.58 -16.13
C THR A 39 -6.47 18.62 -15.41
N GLY A 40 -7.39 19.29 -16.11
CA GLY A 40 -8.32 20.25 -15.55
C GLY A 40 -9.59 19.63 -14.97
N ASP A 41 -9.84 18.34 -15.17
CA ASP A 41 -11.01 17.62 -14.64
C ASP A 41 -10.90 17.47 -13.11
N GLU A 42 -11.45 18.44 -12.38
CA GLU A 42 -11.40 18.50 -10.91
C GLU A 42 -12.16 17.35 -10.24
N GLU A 43 -13.26 16.87 -10.83
CA GLU A 43 -14.00 15.72 -10.31
C GLU A 43 -13.13 14.45 -10.36
N LEU A 44 -12.41 14.28 -11.47
CA LEU A 44 -11.51 13.15 -11.64
C LEU A 44 -10.26 13.27 -10.76
N GLN A 45 -9.73 14.48 -10.55
CA GLN A 45 -8.67 14.72 -9.56
C GLN A 45 -9.13 14.36 -8.14
N ALA A 46 -10.32 14.80 -7.72
CA ALA A 46 -10.88 14.47 -6.42
C ALA A 46 -11.08 12.95 -6.25
N LEU A 47 -11.48 12.26 -7.32
CA LEU A 47 -11.57 10.81 -7.33
C LEU A 47 -10.20 10.14 -7.17
N VAL A 48 -9.16 10.62 -7.86
CA VAL A 48 -7.78 10.16 -7.68
C VAL A 48 -7.35 10.31 -6.21
N LEU A 49 -7.52 11.49 -5.63
CA LEU A 49 -7.18 11.75 -4.22
C LEU A 49 -7.96 10.86 -3.25
N THR A 50 -9.21 10.54 -3.57
CA THR A 50 -10.02 9.58 -2.80
C THR A 50 -9.39 8.19 -2.80
N TYR A 51 -8.90 7.71 -3.94
CA TYR A 51 -8.21 6.42 -4.01
C TYR A 51 -6.88 6.43 -3.26
N LEU A 52 -6.09 7.51 -3.38
CA LEU A 52 -4.84 7.66 -2.62
C LEU A 52 -5.08 7.61 -1.11
N ARG A 53 -6.11 8.32 -0.63
CA ARG A 53 -6.53 8.27 0.78
C ARG A 53 -6.92 6.86 1.22
N ARG A 54 -7.64 6.10 0.39
CA ARG A 54 -8.01 4.71 0.71
C ARG A 54 -6.78 3.80 0.81
N LEU A 55 -5.80 3.97 -0.06
CA LEU A 55 -4.53 3.24 0.03
C LEU A 55 -3.77 3.59 1.32
N ARG A 56 -3.76 4.87 1.71
CA ARG A 56 -3.18 5.32 2.98
C ARG A 56 -3.81 4.63 4.19
N VAL A 57 -5.14 4.48 4.20
CA VAL A 57 -5.84 3.74 5.25
C VAL A 57 -5.41 2.26 5.29
N LEU A 58 -5.22 1.62 4.13
CA LEU A 58 -4.73 0.25 4.07
C LEU A 58 -3.29 0.12 4.59
N ARG A 59 -2.40 1.06 4.22
CA ARG A 59 -1.04 1.14 4.77
C ARG A 59 -1.05 1.27 6.29
N GLN A 60 -1.87 2.17 6.84
CA GLN A 60 -1.98 2.35 8.29
C GLN A 60 -2.47 1.08 8.98
N ARG A 61 -3.45 0.39 8.39
CA ARG A 61 -3.97 -0.87 8.93
C ARG A 61 -2.91 -1.97 8.95
N LEU A 62 -2.14 -2.10 7.87
CA LEU A 62 -1.04 -3.04 7.79
C LEU A 62 0.05 -2.69 8.80
N GLU A 63 0.45 -1.42 8.86
CA GLU A 63 1.43 -0.94 9.84
C GLU A 63 1.01 -1.26 11.27
N ASN A 64 -0.23 -0.97 11.64
CA ASN A 64 -0.74 -1.23 12.99
C ASN A 64 -0.71 -2.73 13.32
N SER A 65 -0.84 -3.59 12.32
CA SER A 65 -0.75 -5.04 12.50
C SER A 65 0.69 -5.54 12.59
N LEU A 66 1.66 -4.70 12.27
CA LEU A 66 3.11 -4.96 12.33
C LEU A 66 3.78 -4.19 13.48
N GLN A 67 3.01 -3.69 14.46
CA GLN A 67 3.54 -3.02 15.65
C GLN A 67 4.04 -4.04 16.68
N GLY A 68 5.16 -4.69 16.38
CA GLY A 68 5.80 -5.63 17.28
C GLY A 68 6.65 -6.68 16.55
N PRO A 69 7.40 -7.50 17.29
CA PRO A 69 8.11 -8.62 16.70
C PRO A 69 7.13 -9.67 16.15
N VAL A 70 7.39 -10.17 14.94
CA VAL A 70 6.60 -11.22 14.30
C VAL A 70 7.28 -12.57 14.53
N ASN A 71 6.63 -13.44 15.32
CA ASN A 71 7.09 -14.80 15.57
C ASN A 71 6.07 -15.82 15.03
N LEU A 72 6.48 -16.62 14.05
CA LEU A 72 5.68 -17.63 13.38
C LEU A 72 6.17 -19.06 13.69
N ASP A 73 7.11 -19.22 14.63
CA ASP A 73 7.74 -20.52 14.93
C ASP A 73 6.75 -21.51 15.58
N SER A 74 5.69 -20.99 16.22
CA SER A 74 4.69 -21.77 16.95
C SER A 74 3.35 -21.95 16.23
N VAL A 75 3.20 -21.45 14.99
CA VAL A 75 1.97 -21.61 14.21
C VAL A 75 2.07 -22.75 13.19
N ALA A 76 0.91 -23.22 12.69
CA ALA A 76 0.87 -24.23 11.64
C ALA A 76 1.62 -23.75 10.39
N SER A 77 2.31 -24.67 9.68
CA SER A 77 3.10 -24.32 8.49
C SER A 77 2.27 -23.55 7.48
N GLU A 78 1.05 -23.99 7.19
CA GLU A 78 0.14 -23.31 6.25
C GLU A 78 -0.08 -21.83 6.61
N VAL A 79 -0.26 -21.50 7.89
CA VAL A 79 -0.44 -20.11 8.34
C VAL A 79 0.82 -19.29 8.11
N ARG A 80 1.98 -19.86 8.48
CA ARG A 80 3.29 -19.21 8.28
C ARG A 80 3.57 -18.98 6.79
N ASP A 81 3.36 -19.99 5.96
CA ASP A 81 3.65 -19.97 4.53
C ASP A 81 2.72 -18.97 3.81
N ASN A 82 1.44 -18.89 4.21
CA ASN A 82 0.50 -17.89 3.71
C ASN A 82 0.90 -16.46 4.11
N ILE A 83 1.31 -16.24 5.36
CA ILE A 83 1.80 -14.92 5.81
C ILE A 83 3.04 -14.51 5.00
N ALA A 84 3.99 -15.42 4.83
CA ALA A 84 5.20 -15.15 4.07
C ALA A 84 4.85 -14.83 2.60
N THR A 85 4.05 -15.67 1.95
CA THR A 85 3.62 -15.50 0.55
C THR A 85 2.93 -14.16 0.32
N LEU A 86 1.97 -13.80 1.20
CA LEU A 86 1.25 -12.53 1.08
C LEU A 86 2.16 -11.33 1.34
N SER A 87 3.12 -11.46 2.25
CA SER A 87 4.12 -10.42 2.51
C SER A 87 4.99 -10.20 1.27
N GLU A 88 5.50 -11.27 0.66
CA GLU A 88 6.29 -11.22 -0.57
C GLU A 88 5.48 -10.60 -1.73
N TYR A 89 4.24 -11.06 -1.94
CA TYR A 89 3.35 -10.47 -2.95
C TYR A 89 3.15 -8.97 -2.74
N MET A 90 2.90 -8.55 -1.50
CA MET A 90 2.70 -7.14 -1.18
C MET A 90 3.94 -6.31 -1.47
N ILE A 91 5.15 -6.83 -1.25
CA ILE A 91 6.40 -6.15 -1.58
C ILE A 91 6.55 -6.05 -3.10
N ILE A 92 6.61 -7.19 -3.79
CA ILE A 92 7.03 -7.28 -5.20
C ILE A 92 5.97 -6.72 -6.15
N VAL A 93 4.70 -6.91 -5.84
CA VAL A 93 3.60 -6.54 -6.74
C VAL A 93 2.82 -5.36 -6.19
N GLY A 94 2.30 -5.46 -4.97
CA GLY A 94 1.41 -4.45 -4.41
C GLY A 94 2.08 -3.08 -4.28
N MET A 95 3.17 -3.02 -3.54
CA MET A 95 3.89 -1.80 -3.20
C MET A 95 4.61 -1.19 -4.39
N GLU A 96 5.27 -2.00 -5.22
CA GLU A 96 5.88 -1.53 -6.48
C GLU A 96 4.83 -0.88 -7.40
N TYR A 97 3.70 -1.56 -7.60
CA TYR A 97 2.66 -1.01 -8.46
C TYR A 97 2.04 0.26 -7.87
N GLU A 98 1.87 0.34 -6.56
CA GLU A 98 1.40 1.55 -5.92
C GLU A 98 2.40 2.72 -6.06
N ARG A 99 3.69 2.46 -5.87
CA ARG A 99 4.76 3.45 -6.07
C ARG A 99 4.69 4.08 -7.46
N ASP A 100 4.49 3.26 -8.50
CA ASP A 100 4.30 3.72 -9.86
C ASP A 100 3.09 4.66 -10.02
N LEU A 101 1.98 4.36 -9.32
CA LEU A 101 0.78 5.19 -9.38
C LEU A 101 0.95 6.52 -8.64
N LEU A 102 1.64 6.53 -7.51
CA LEU A 102 1.99 7.76 -6.79
C LEU A 102 2.92 8.64 -7.65
N ASN A 103 3.95 8.06 -8.27
CA ASN A 103 4.83 8.78 -9.19
C ASN A 103 4.07 9.34 -10.40
N LYS A 104 3.10 8.60 -10.94
CA LYS A 104 2.20 9.11 -11.99
C LYS A 104 1.36 10.27 -11.49
N ALA A 105 0.83 10.21 -10.28
CA ALA A 105 0.06 11.32 -9.70
C ALA A 105 0.93 12.58 -9.58
N LEU A 106 2.16 12.47 -9.06
CA LEU A 106 3.12 13.57 -9.00
C LEU A 106 3.47 14.15 -10.37
N LEU A 107 3.58 13.30 -11.40
CA LEU A 107 3.79 13.76 -12.77
C LEU A 107 2.60 14.58 -13.30
N LEU A 108 1.36 14.17 -12.98
CA LEU A 108 0.16 14.91 -13.36
C LEU A 108 0.02 16.24 -12.60
N ALA A 109 0.41 16.26 -11.34
CA ALA A 109 0.48 17.46 -10.51
C ALA A 109 1.38 18.53 -11.18
N LYS A 110 2.59 18.13 -11.58
CA LYS A 110 3.53 18.96 -12.37
C LYS A 110 2.98 19.41 -13.73
N ARG A 111 1.97 18.73 -14.27
CA ARG A 111 1.30 19.03 -15.55
C ARG A 111 0.01 19.83 -15.39
N GLY A 112 -0.24 20.39 -14.20
CA GLY A 112 -1.35 21.32 -13.96
C GLY A 112 -2.58 20.71 -13.31
N ALA A 113 -2.53 19.46 -12.83
CA ALA A 113 -3.58 18.91 -11.97
C ALA A 113 -3.51 19.55 -10.57
N ARG A 114 -4.13 20.72 -10.43
CA ARG A 114 -3.99 21.60 -9.25
C ARG A 114 -4.31 20.92 -7.92
N LEU A 115 -5.41 20.19 -7.81
CA LEU A 115 -5.79 19.52 -6.55
C LEU A 115 -4.78 18.44 -6.13
N ILE A 116 -4.16 17.79 -7.12
CA ILE A 116 -3.10 16.82 -6.86
C ILE A 116 -1.82 17.53 -6.41
N GLU A 117 -1.47 18.67 -7.02
CA GLU A 117 -0.32 19.49 -6.59
C GLU A 117 -0.51 20.02 -5.17
N GLU A 118 -1.72 20.45 -4.80
CA GLU A 118 -2.04 20.84 -3.41
C GLU A 118 -1.86 19.70 -2.41
N SER A 119 -1.99 18.46 -2.86
CA SER A 119 -1.80 17.25 -2.04
C SER A 119 -0.40 16.65 -2.16
N ARG A 120 0.54 17.33 -2.83
CA ARG A 120 1.85 16.77 -3.19
C ARG A 120 2.65 16.24 -2.01
N GLU A 121 2.74 17.01 -0.93
CA GLU A 121 3.49 16.60 0.27
C GLU A 121 2.96 15.28 0.82
N LEU A 122 1.64 15.12 0.89
CA LEU A 122 1.01 13.86 1.35
C LEU A 122 1.29 12.68 0.42
N ILE A 123 1.48 12.92 -0.88
CA ILE A 123 1.81 11.88 -1.87
C ILE A 123 3.28 11.48 -1.73
N GLU A 124 4.17 12.43 -1.45
CA GLU A 124 5.59 12.17 -1.17
C GLU A 124 5.77 11.43 0.18
N GLU A 125 5.00 11.79 1.21
CA GLU A 125 4.93 11.01 2.46
C GLU A 125 4.43 9.57 2.23
N ASP A 126 3.43 9.40 1.36
CA ASP A 126 2.92 8.08 1.01
C ASP A 126 3.98 7.19 0.34
N LEU A 127 4.85 7.77 -0.49
CA LEU A 127 5.99 7.07 -1.10
C LEU A 127 6.97 6.57 -0.03
N ASN A 128 7.37 7.44 0.90
CA ASN A 128 8.24 7.05 2.01
C ASN A 128 7.60 5.93 2.85
N LYS A 129 6.28 6.01 3.06
CA LYS A 129 5.56 5.02 3.87
C LYS A 129 5.54 3.63 3.24
N ILE A 130 5.51 3.57 1.91
CA ILE A 130 5.61 2.30 1.18
C ILE A 130 6.96 1.63 1.45
N GLU A 131 8.05 2.39 1.44
CA GLU A 131 9.39 1.85 1.70
C GLU A 131 9.53 1.31 3.11
N GLU A 132 9.06 2.05 4.12
CA GLU A 132 9.05 1.59 5.52
C GLU A 132 8.28 0.27 5.69
N LEU A 133 7.10 0.16 5.06
CA LEU A 133 6.28 -1.04 5.12
C LEU A 133 6.92 -2.21 4.37
N ALA A 134 7.53 -1.96 3.21
CA ALA A 134 8.26 -2.97 2.46
C ALA A 134 9.39 -3.57 3.31
N SER A 135 10.17 -2.72 4.00
CA SER A 135 11.22 -3.20 4.90
C SER A 135 10.67 -4.05 6.05
N LYS A 136 9.53 -3.67 6.66
CA LYS A 136 8.89 -4.46 7.73
C LYS A 136 8.42 -5.83 7.23
N LEU A 137 7.85 -5.89 6.03
CA LEU A 137 7.43 -7.16 5.42
C LEU A 137 8.63 -8.01 4.99
N GLN A 138 9.71 -7.40 4.51
CA GLN A 138 10.91 -8.11 4.09
C GLN A 138 11.53 -8.91 5.24
N VAL A 139 11.51 -8.38 6.46
CA VAL A 139 11.96 -9.11 7.67
C VAL A 139 11.17 -10.41 7.89
N ILE A 140 9.89 -10.45 7.53
CA ILE A 140 9.07 -11.66 7.60
C ILE A 140 9.48 -12.63 6.49
N VAL A 141 9.62 -12.14 5.26
CA VAL A 141 10.03 -12.95 4.11
C VAL A 141 11.39 -13.58 4.36
N ASP A 142 12.41 -12.80 4.72
CA ASP A 142 13.79 -13.28 4.96
C ASP A 142 13.90 -14.32 6.07
N LYS A 143 12.97 -14.32 7.04
CA LYS A 143 12.98 -15.26 8.16
C LYS A 143 12.31 -16.59 7.83
N TYR A 144 11.32 -16.59 6.93
CA TYR A 144 10.43 -17.74 6.72
C TYR A 144 10.37 -18.23 5.26
N TYR A 145 11.14 -17.63 4.35
CA TYR A 145 11.54 -18.17 3.04
C TYR A 145 13.04 -18.44 3.01
#